data_AF-A0A940W5P7-F1
#
_entry.id   AF-A0A940W5P7-F1
#
_cell.length_a   1.000
_cell.length_b   1.000
_cell.length_c   1.000
_cell.angle_alpha   90.00
_cell.angle_beta   90.00
_cell.angle_gamma   90.00
#
_symmetry.space_group_name_H-M   'P 1'
#
loop_
_entity.id
_entity.type
_entity.pdbx_description
1 polymer ?
#
loop_
_entity_poly.entity_id
_entity_poly.type
_entity_poly.pdbx_seq_one_letter_code
_entity_poly.pdbx_strand_id
1 'polypeptide(L)'
;MGFARASVALSCLLLVSAACAHRGTPPGDTRGVAGDASRSPAAQSVEDPLREIPKASRAAAARLEMEGDLSGALFRWKIVQALLPEDPEAKRKVESLGGRIRTEADRHYRKGVEFFESRSYPAARREFLAAIATEPGHAEALRYITDRMASPVFLSYETMGGDSARSVAASVYGDPEKAFLVAYFSDAAVGGRYAPGRKLELPRLDSPEGIPRKTPRRLDGMGRGNASDRSARKSAPRPRPPADEPTDAVTEEKRNVEVYRTGKAHFQRKEYREALEALRSIDTGYRDTQNLISDTEGILREADKHYAEGVRRFLRQDPEGALREWQTTLRLDPGHPQARKDVERASRLNEKIKTLP
;
A
#
# COMPACT_ATOMS: atom_id res chain seq x y z
N MET A 1 -29.88 -5.31 55.82
CA MET A 1 -28.59 -6.03 55.90
C MET A 1 -27.78 -5.63 54.69
N GLY A 2 -26.75 -4.81 54.90
CA GLY A 2 -25.91 -4.23 53.85
C GLY A 2 -24.62 -5.02 53.65
N PHE A 3 -24.07 -4.96 52.44
CA PHE A 3 -22.69 -5.35 52.16
C PHE A 3 -21.95 -4.19 51.51
N ALA A 4 -20.86 -3.79 52.15
CA ALA A 4 -19.99 -2.68 51.82
C ALA A 4 -18.96 -3.07 50.76
N ARG A 5 -18.62 -2.10 49.91
CA ARG A 5 -17.48 -2.14 48.98
C ARG A 5 -16.21 -1.73 49.73
N ALA A 6 -15.11 -2.45 49.53
CA ALA A 6 -13.78 -2.06 49.98
C ALA A 6 -12.84 -1.93 48.78
N SER A 7 -12.31 -0.71 48.61
CA SER A 7 -11.16 -0.36 47.76
C SER A 7 -9.87 -0.86 48.39
N VAL A 8 -8.90 -1.31 47.58
CA VAL A 8 -7.48 -1.36 47.98
C VAL A 8 -6.62 -0.87 46.81
N ALA A 9 -5.94 0.24 47.06
CA ALA A 9 -4.80 0.73 46.29
C ALA A 9 -3.52 0.10 46.86
N LEU A 10 -2.51 -0.17 46.02
CA LEU A 10 -1.16 -0.48 46.51
C LEU A 10 -0.11 0.23 45.64
N SER A 11 0.53 1.21 46.28
CA SER A 11 1.78 1.84 45.87
C SER A 11 2.96 0.98 46.36
N CYS A 12 4.03 0.87 45.57
CA CYS A 12 5.36 0.53 46.08
C CYS A 12 6.44 1.35 45.37
N LEU A 13 6.94 2.35 46.09
CA LEU A 13 8.23 3.02 45.91
C LEU A 13 9.34 2.08 46.43
N LEU A 14 10.47 2.00 45.73
CA LEU A 14 11.75 1.72 46.38
C LEU A 14 12.86 2.59 45.75
N LEU A 15 13.40 3.47 46.60
CA LEU A 15 14.62 4.24 46.45
C LEU A 15 15.83 3.37 46.78
N VAL A 16 16.92 3.52 46.03
CA VAL A 16 18.28 3.29 46.52
C VAL A 16 19.11 4.52 46.15
N SER A 17 19.82 5.04 47.13
CA SER A 17 20.63 6.26 47.08
C SER A 17 22.10 5.95 47.41
N ALA A 18 22.94 6.93 47.12
CA ALA A 18 24.34 7.16 47.53
C ALA A 18 25.46 6.56 46.65
N ALA A 19 26.27 7.43 46.01
CA ALA A 19 27.42 8.06 46.67
C ALA A 19 28.08 9.11 45.75
N CYS A 20 28.36 10.29 46.32
CA CYS A 20 29.17 11.35 45.72
C CYS A 20 30.66 11.12 46.05
N ALA A 21 31.55 11.42 45.10
CA ALA A 21 32.94 11.80 45.40
C ALA A 21 33.44 12.80 44.34
N HIS A 22 34.34 13.68 44.77
CA HIS A 22 34.50 15.05 44.32
C HIS A 22 35.89 15.28 43.68
N ARG A 23 35.94 16.25 42.75
CA ARG A 23 37.06 17.15 42.38
C ARG A 23 38.29 16.64 41.60
N GLY A 24 38.62 17.39 40.55
CA GLY A 24 40.01 17.66 40.13
C GLY A 24 40.18 18.06 38.66
N THR A 25 40.03 19.34 38.32
CA THR A 25 40.78 19.98 37.21
C THR A 25 42.05 20.62 37.81
N PRO A 26 43.18 20.75 37.07
CA PRO A 26 43.44 21.94 36.24
C PRO A 26 44.41 21.66 35.03
N PRO A 27 45.20 22.60 34.43
CA PRO A 27 44.90 23.20 33.12
C PRO A 27 46.08 23.23 32.09
N GLY A 28 45.83 23.76 30.88
CA GLY A 28 46.84 24.17 29.87
C GLY A 28 47.39 23.01 29.02
N ASP A 29 47.75 23.12 27.75
CA ASP A 29 48.19 24.29 26.98
C ASP A 29 48.03 24.03 25.46
N THR A 30 48.06 25.12 24.72
CA THR A 30 47.93 25.37 23.29
C THR A 30 48.84 24.54 22.35
N ARG A 31 48.33 24.19 21.16
CA ARG A 31 48.90 24.55 19.83
C ARG A 31 48.20 23.81 18.69
N GLY A 32 47.86 24.58 17.66
CA GLY A 32 47.09 24.11 16.50
C GLY A 32 47.87 23.25 15.53
N VAL A 33 47.12 22.53 14.69
CA VAL A 33 47.57 22.10 13.37
C VAL A 33 46.35 22.14 12.45
N ALA A 34 46.51 22.91 11.38
CA ALA A 34 45.92 22.83 10.04
C ALA A 34 44.45 22.37 9.90
N GLY A 35 43.64 23.28 9.36
CA GLY A 35 42.35 22.96 8.77
C GLY A 35 42.51 21.98 7.62
N ASP A 36 41.89 20.81 7.81
CA ASP A 36 41.71 19.80 6.79
C ASP A 36 40.61 20.26 5.82
N ALA A 37 41.04 20.65 4.63
CA ALA A 37 40.19 20.74 3.46
C ALA A 37 39.72 19.33 3.06
N SER A 38 38.59 19.23 2.39
CA SER A 38 38.01 17.97 1.87
C SER A 38 37.42 17.01 2.91
N ARG A 39 36.34 17.45 3.55
CA ARG A 39 35.19 16.56 3.69
C ARG A 39 34.20 16.88 2.58
N SER A 40 34.37 16.19 1.45
CA SER A 40 33.26 15.83 0.58
C SER A 40 32.08 15.39 1.46
N PRO A 41 30.83 15.78 1.18
CA PRO A 41 29.68 15.20 1.87
C PRO A 41 29.55 13.77 1.35
N ALA A 42 30.39 12.88 1.88
CA ALA A 42 30.27 11.46 1.73
C ALA A 42 28.86 11.09 2.17
N ALA A 43 28.12 10.52 1.22
CA ALA A 43 26.86 9.82 1.36
C ALA A 43 26.47 9.62 2.83
N GLN A 44 25.61 10.51 3.34
CA GLN A 44 24.82 10.19 4.52
C GLN A 44 24.19 8.83 4.22
N SER A 45 24.58 7.82 4.99
CA SER A 45 23.96 6.50 4.97
C SER A 45 22.48 6.72 5.20
N VAL A 46 21.71 6.75 4.11
CA VAL A 46 20.26 6.86 4.15
C VAL A 46 19.79 5.63 4.91
N GLU A 47 19.50 5.80 6.21
CA GLU A 47 18.97 4.74 7.04
C GLU A 47 17.77 4.13 6.32
N ASP A 48 17.76 2.79 6.16
CA ASP A 48 16.68 2.06 5.50
C ASP A 48 15.34 2.49 6.13
N PRO A 49 14.47 3.23 5.42
CA PRO A 49 13.24 3.77 6.00
C PRO A 49 12.28 2.68 6.50
N LEU A 50 12.47 1.43 6.06
CA LEU A 50 11.65 0.29 6.45
C LEU A 50 12.15 -0.41 7.73
N ARG A 51 13.30 0.02 8.28
CA ARG A 51 13.97 -0.63 9.43
C ARG A 51 13.10 -0.72 10.69
N GLU A 52 12.25 0.27 10.95
CA GLU A 52 11.42 0.31 12.16
C GLU A 52 10.09 -0.47 12.02
N ILE A 53 9.67 -0.80 10.80
CA ILE A 53 8.38 -1.46 10.54
C ILE A 53 8.26 -2.82 11.24
N PRO A 54 9.29 -3.70 11.26
CA PRO A 54 9.19 -4.97 11.97
C PRO A 54 8.95 -4.79 13.46
N LYS A 55 9.60 -3.82 14.10
CA LYS A 55 9.44 -3.55 15.54
C LYS A 55 8.03 -3.06 15.86
N ALA A 56 7.54 -2.08 15.10
CA ALA A 56 6.17 -1.58 15.24
C ALA A 56 5.13 -2.68 14.97
N SER A 57 5.37 -3.53 13.97
CA SER A 57 4.48 -4.64 13.61
C SER A 57 4.41 -5.69 14.70
N ARG A 58 5.53 -6.06 15.33
CA ARG A 58 5.54 -6.98 16.50
C ARG A 58 4.72 -6.43 17.66
N ALA A 59 4.90 -5.16 18.00
CA ALA A 59 4.15 -4.51 19.08
C ALA A 59 2.63 -4.48 18.79
N ALA A 60 2.25 -4.14 17.55
CA ALA A 60 0.86 -4.18 17.13
C ALA A 60 0.28 -5.61 17.14
N ALA A 61 1.05 -6.60 16.69
CA ALA A 61 0.65 -8.01 16.71
C ALA A 61 0.35 -8.48 18.14
N ALA A 62 1.25 -8.20 19.09
CA ALA A 62 1.07 -8.56 20.49
C ALA A 62 -0.21 -7.95 21.08
N ARG A 63 -0.53 -6.69 20.73
CA ARG A 63 -1.74 -6.01 21.20
C ARG A 63 -3.01 -6.68 20.65
N LEU A 64 -3.03 -7.01 19.36
CA LEU A 64 -4.15 -7.70 18.71
C LEU A 64 -4.33 -9.12 19.26
N GLU A 65 -3.24 -9.83 19.57
CA GLU A 65 -3.32 -11.14 20.23
C GLU A 65 -3.98 -11.05 21.61
N MET A 66 -3.70 -9.99 22.39
CA MET A 66 -4.37 -9.78 23.69
C MET A 66 -5.84 -9.40 23.54
N GLU A 67 -6.18 -8.65 22.49
CA GLU A 67 -7.57 -8.26 22.17
C GLU A 67 -8.38 -9.42 21.58
N GLY A 68 -7.73 -10.51 21.18
CA GLY A 68 -8.35 -11.69 20.58
C GLY A 68 -8.54 -11.60 19.07
N ASP A 69 -8.10 -10.51 18.42
CA ASP A 69 -8.09 -10.38 16.97
C ASP A 69 -6.90 -11.17 16.38
N LEU A 70 -7.10 -12.48 16.26
CA LEU A 70 -6.08 -13.39 15.74
C LEU A 70 -5.75 -13.12 14.27
N SER A 71 -6.74 -12.73 13.47
CA SER A 71 -6.57 -12.46 12.04
C SER A 71 -5.74 -11.19 11.83
N GLY A 72 -6.04 -10.12 12.58
CA GLY A 72 -5.22 -8.91 12.63
C GLY A 72 -3.79 -9.19 13.13
N ALA A 73 -3.64 -10.00 14.18
CA ALA A 73 -2.33 -10.39 14.69
C ALA A 73 -1.51 -11.19 13.66
N LEU A 74 -2.13 -12.17 12.99
CA LEU A 74 -1.51 -12.97 11.93
C LEU A 74 -1.02 -12.06 10.78
N PHE A 75 -1.84 -11.09 10.37
CA PHE A 75 -1.46 -10.12 9.36
C PHE A 75 -0.20 -9.34 9.76
N ARG A 76 -0.13 -8.83 10.99
CA ARG A 76 1.06 -8.12 11.50
C ARG A 76 2.31 -9.00 11.52
N TRP A 77 2.18 -10.26 11.94
CA TRP A 77 3.31 -11.21 11.93
C TRP A 77 3.78 -11.56 10.52
N LYS A 78 2.87 -11.62 9.53
CA LYS A 78 3.25 -11.81 8.12
C LYS A 78 4.04 -10.62 7.56
N ILE A 79 3.76 -9.39 7.99
CA ILE A 79 4.60 -8.21 7.67
C ILE A 79 6.02 -8.42 8.19
N VAL A 80 6.17 -8.80 9.46
CA VAL A 80 7.48 -9.09 10.06
C VAL A 80 8.21 -10.17 9.27
N GLN A 81 7.54 -11.28 8.95
CA GLN A 81 8.12 -12.39 8.20
C GLN A 81 8.48 -12.03 6.74
N ALA A 82 7.80 -11.05 6.13
CA ALA A 82 8.13 -10.58 4.78
C ALA A 82 9.37 -9.68 4.77
N LEU A 83 9.53 -8.86 5.81
CA LEU A 83 10.68 -7.96 5.98
C LEU A 83 11.91 -8.67 6.55
N LEU A 84 11.70 -9.68 7.38
CA LEU A 84 12.73 -10.48 8.06
C LEU A 84 12.45 -11.99 7.87
N PRO A 85 12.74 -12.57 6.69
CA PRO A 85 12.44 -13.98 6.40
C PRO A 85 13.15 -14.98 7.32
N GLU A 86 14.35 -14.62 7.79
CA GLU A 86 15.18 -15.45 8.67
C GLU A 86 14.77 -15.39 10.15
N ASP A 87 13.75 -14.60 10.51
CA ASP A 87 13.30 -14.49 11.89
C ASP A 87 12.49 -15.73 12.32
N PRO A 88 13.02 -16.57 13.25
CA PRO A 88 12.34 -17.77 13.71
C PRO A 88 11.08 -17.46 14.52
N GLU A 89 11.00 -16.30 15.18
CA GLU A 89 9.82 -15.90 15.94
C GLU A 89 8.64 -15.65 15.00
N ALA A 90 8.86 -14.84 13.96
CA ALA A 90 7.84 -14.52 12.97
C ALA A 90 7.30 -15.79 12.29
N LYS A 91 8.19 -16.74 11.93
CA LYS A 91 7.77 -18.02 11.36
C LYS A 91 6.86 -18.80 12.31
N ARG A 92 7.29 -19.01 13.56
CA ARG A 92 6.49 -19.76 14.56
C ARG A 92 5.14 -19.09 14.83
N LYS A 93 5.10 -17.75 14.93
CA LYS A 93 3.88 -16.98 15.18
C LYS A 93 2.90 -17.09 14.03
N VAL A 94 3.37 -16.98 12.79
CA VAL A 94 2.52 -17.16 11.59
C VAL A 94 1.93 -18.57 11.54
N GLU A 95 2.74 -19.60 11.79
CA GLU A 95 2.29 -21.00 11.79
C GLU A 95 1.29 -21.27 12.93
N SER A 96 1.59 -20.82 14.15
CA SER A 96 0.74 -21.02 15.33
C SER A 96 -0.61 -20.30 15.23
N LEU A 97 -0.61 -19.01 14.87
CA LEU A 97 -1.84 -18.23 14.72
C LEU A 97 -2.68 -18.75 13.55
N GLY A 98 -2.05 -19.09 12.42
CA GLY A 98 -2.74 -19.70 11.29
C GLY A 98 -3.40 -21.02 11.65
N GLY A 99 -2.73 -21.87 12.43
CA GLY A 99 -3.32 -23.12 12.93
C GLY A 99 -4.54 -22.88 13.83
N ARG A 100 -4.49 -21.88 14.72
CA ARG A 100 -5.62 -21.52 15.59
C ARG A 100 -6.81 -20.99 14.82
N ILE A 101 -6.57 -20.09 13.85
CA ILE A 101 -7.61 -19.52 12.99
C ILE A 101 -8.32 -20.63 12.20
N ARG A 102 -7.56 -21.52 11.55
CA ARG A 102 -8.14 -22.67 10.83
C ARG A 102 -8.96 -23.57 11.74
N THR A 103 -8.44 -23.93 12.91
CA THR A 103 -9.15 -24.79 13.86
C THR A 103 -10.48 -24.17 14.32
N GLU A 104 -10.49 -22.85 14.53
CA GLU A 104 -11.67 -22.08 14.90
C GLU A 104 -12.69 -22.03 13.75
N ALA A 105 -12.23 -21.74 12.54
CA ALA A 105 -13.05 -21.69 11.33
C ALA A 105 -13.67 -23.05 11.01
N ASP A 106 -12.88 -24.13 11.09
CA ASP A 106 -13.33 -25.53 10.91
C ASP A 106 -14.40 -25.93 11.93
N ARG A 107 -14.35 -25.38 13.15
CA ARG A 107 -15.36 -25.63 14.16
C ARG A 107 -16.69 -24.97 13.81
N HIS A 108 -16.64 -23.73 13.30
CA HIS A 108 -17.84 -23.05 12.78
C HIS A 108 -18.39 -23.76 11.56
N TYR A 109 -17.53 -24.17 10.62
CA TYR A 109 -17.93 -24.95 9.46
C TYR A 109 -18.66 -26.25 9.84
N ARG A 110 -18.10 -27.05 10.76
CA ARG A 110 -18.75 -28.28 11.23
C ARG A 110 -20.14 -28.04 11.82
N LYS A 111 -20.29 -27.02 12.67
CA LYS A 111 -21.61 -26.61 13.19
C LYS A 111 -22.56 -26.17 12.09
N GLY A 112 -22.05 -25.46 11.08
CA GLY A 112 -22.80 -25.07 9.90
C GLY A 112 -23.36 -26.28 9.15
N VAL A 113 -22.54 -27.32 8.96
CA VAL A 113 -22.95 -28.59 8.35
C VAL A 113 -24.02 -29.29 9.20
N GLU A 114 -23.83 -29.40 10.52
CA GLU A 114 -24.81 -30.01 11.43
C GLU A 114 -26.18 -29.30 11.36
N PHE A 115 -26.19 -27.96 11.37
CA PHE A 115 -27.43 -27.19 11.22
C PHE A 115 -28.05 -27.34 9.82
N PHE A 116 -27.24 -27.44 8.78
CA PHE A 116 -27.70 -27.63 7.41
C PHE A 116 -28.38 -28.99 7.25
N GLU A 117 -27.77 -30.07 7.75
CA GLU A 117 -28.34 -31.41 7.76
C GLU A 117 -29.64 -31.49 8.57
N SER A 118 -29.71 -30.72 9.65
CA SER A 118 -30.91 -30.56 10.48
C SER A 118 -31.98 -29.63 9.86
N ARG A 119 -31.79 -29.18 8.61
CA ARG A 119 -32.67 -28.23 7.87
C ARG A 119 -32.84 -26.85 8.52
N SER A 120 -31.95 -26.48 9.44
CA SER A 120 -31.92 -25.17 10.09
C SER A 120 -31.04 -24.19 9.30
N TYR A 121 -31.50 -23.81 8.10
CA TYR A 121 -30.70 -23.01 7.17
C TYR A 121 -30.26 -21.63 7.71
N PRO A 122 -31.07 -20.87 8.47
CA PRO A 122 -30.60 -19.60 9.04
C PRO A 122 -29.46 -19.78 10.04
N ALA A 123 -29.51 -20.83 10.87
CA ALA A 123 -28.43 -21.15 11.81
C ALA A 123 -27.19 -21.63 11.07
N ALA A 124 -27.37 -22.50 10.07
CA ALA A 124 -26.29 -22.97 9.21
C ALA A 124 -25.56 -21.80 8.54
N ARG A 125 -26.30 -20.90 7.88
CA ARG A 125 -25.76 -19.72 7.20
C ARG A 125 -24.93 -18.85 8.15
N ARG A 126 -25.41 -18.62 9.37
CA ARG A 126 -24.67 -17.84 10.38
C ARG A 126 -23.33 -18.49 10.71
N GLU A 127 -23.30 -19.80 10.93
CA GLU A 127 -22.06 -20.52 11.25
C GLU A 127 -21.09 -20.55 10.05
N PHE A 128 -21.57 -20.75 8.82
CA PHE A 128 -20.71 -20.68 7.65
C PHE A 128 -20.13 -19.28 7.42
N LEU A 129 -20.91 -18.21 7.67
CA LEU A 129 -20.40 -16.84 7.64
C LEU A 129 -19.39 -16.58 8.75
N ALA A 130 -19.57 -17.18 9.94
CA ALA A 130 -18.58 -17.09 11.02
C ALA A 130 -17.27 -17.81 10.66
N ALA A 131 -17.34 -18.95 9.98
CA ALA A 131 -16.17 -19.64 9.45
C ALA A 131 -15.40 -18.75 8.45
N ILE A 132 -16.10 -18.13 7.50
CA ILE A 132 -15.50 -17.20 6.52
C ILE A 132 -14.99 -15.92 7.18
N ALA A 133 -15.69 -15.38 8.18
CA ALA A 133 -15.22 -14.20 8.91
C ALA A 133 -13.92 -14.48 9.68
N THR A 134 -13.74 -15.71 10.15
CA THR A 134 -12.53 -16.16 10.85
C THR A 134 -11.40 -16.45 9.88
N GLU A 135 -11.69 -17.21 8.83
CA GLU A 135 -10.80 -17.56 7.72
C GLU A 135 -11.47 -17.20 6.39
N PRO A 136 -11.19 -16.01 5.81
CA PRO A 136 -11.82 -15.54 4.57
C PRO A 136 -11.74 -16.52 3.38
N GLY A 137 -10.76 -17.43 3.40
CA GLY A 137 -10.45 -18.37 2.32
C GLY A 137 -10.93 -19.79 2.59
N HIS A 138 -11.80 -19.98 3.58
CA HIS A 138 -12.41 -21.28 3.86
C HIS A 138 -13.36 -21.68 2.72
N ALA A 139 -12.81 -22.36 1.72
CA ALA A 139 -13.45 -22.65 0.45
C ALA A 139 -14.74 -23.48 0.61
N GLU A 140 -14.76 -24.42 1.54
CA GLU A 140 -15.90 -25.30 1.81
C GLU A 140 -17.08 -24.53 2.38
N ALA A 141 -16.85 -23.66 3.37
CA ALA A 141 -17.89 -22.80 3.93
C ALA A 141 -18.47 -21.86 2.87
N LEU A 142 -17.61 -21.29 2.02
CA LEU A 142 -18.04 -20.47 0.88
C LEU A 142 -18.91 -21.26 -0.09
N ARG A 143 -18.49 -22.47 -0.50
CA ARG A 143 -19.28 -23.34 -1.40
C ARG A 143 -20.65 -23.70 -0.84
N TYR A 144 -20.74 -23.96 0.46
CA TYR A 144 -22.04 -24.21 1.10
C TYR A 144 -22.97 -23.00 0.93
N ILE A 145 -22.46 -21.78 1.11
CA ILE A 145 -23.24 -20.55 0.92
C ILE A 145 -23.61 -20.32 -0.55
N THR A 146 -22.66 -20.48 -1.47
CA THR A 146 -22.85 -20.16 -2.90
C THR A 146 -23.65 -21.21 -3.65
N ASP A 147 -23.50 -22.49 -3.33
CA ASP A 147 -24.05 -23.58 -4.14
C ASP A 147 -25.29 -24.19 -3.48
N ARG A 148 -25.24 -24.42 -2.16
CA ARG A 148 -26.24 -25.22 -1.42
C ARG A 148 -27.26 -24.40 -0.66
N MET A 149 -26.88 -23.20 -0.23
CA MET A 149 -27.75 -22.23 0.44
C MET A 149 -27.96 -20.97 -0.39
N ALA A 150 -27.69 -21.03 -1.70
CA ALA A 150 -28.19 -20.02 -2.61
C ALA A 150 -29.72 -19.99 -2.45
N SER A 151 -30.21 -19.02 -1.66
CA SER A 151 -31.60 -18.58 -1.78
C SER A 151 -31.73 -18.22 -3.26
N PRO A 152 -32.67 -18.80 -4.01
CA PRO A 152 -32.84 -18.39 -5.39
C PRO A 152 -33.08 -16.89 -5.34
N VAL A 153 -32.10 -16.14 -5.85
CA VAL A 153 -32.10 -14.68 -5.92
C VAL A 153 -33.35 -14.22 -6.70
N PHE A 154 -33.96 -15.15 -7.45
CA PHE A 154 -35.13 -14.98 -8.26
C PHE A 154 -36.32 -15.81 -7.74
N LEU A 155 -37.48 -15.18 -7.72
CA LEU A 155 -38.79 -15.80 -7.68
C LEU A 155 -39.14 -16.25 -9.10
N SER A 156 -39.55 -17.52 -9.25
CA SER A 156 -40.08 -18.01 -10.52
C SER A 156 -41.59 -17.75 -10.55
N TYR A 157 -42.06 -17.00 -11.55
CA TYR A 157 -43.47 -16.73 -11.78
C TYR A 157 -43.87 -17.19 -13.18
N GLU A 158 -44.92 -18.02 -13.28
CA GLU A 158 -45.47 -18.45 -14.56
C GLU A 158 -46.61 -17.52 -14.97
N THR A 159 -46.47 -16.88 -16.12
CA THR A 159 -47.43 -15.88 -16.60
C THR A 159 -48.76 -16.51 -16.96
N MET A 160 -49.84 -15.86 -16.56
CA MET A 160 -51.21 -16.19 -16.91
C MET A 160 -51.69 -15.36 -18.10
N GLY A 161 -52.75 -15.83 -18.77
CA GLY A 161 -53.33 -15.11 -19.90
C GLY A 161 -53.81 -13.71 -19.50
N GLY A 162 -53.18 -12.68 -20.07
CA GLY A 162 -53.54 -11.29 -19.81
C GLY A 162 -52.68 -10.57 -18.78
N ASP A 163 -51.67 -11.22 -18.21
CA ASP A 163 -50.74 -10.59 -17.26
C ASP A 163 -50.00 -9.39 -17.86
N SER A 164 -49.76 -8.39 -17.01
CA SER A 164 -48.99 -7.19 -17.29
C SER A 164 -47.88 -7.04 -16.25
N ALA A 165 -46.86 -6.24 -16.53
CA ALA A 165 -45.78 -5.98 -15.56
C ALA A 165 -46.33 -5.50 -14.20
N ARG A 166 -47.43 -4.74 -14.21
CA ARG A 166 -48.12 -4.24 -13.02
C ARG A 166 -48.87 -5.33 -12.25
N SER A 167 -49.57 -6.25 -12.92
CA SER A 167 -50.28 -7.35 -12.26
C SER A 167 -49.31 -8.36 -11.66
N VAL A 168 -48.24 -8.67 -12.39
CA VAL A 168 -47.17 -9.55 -11.90
C VAL A 168 -46.46 -8.91 -10.71
N ALA A 169 -46.13 -7.62 -10.75
CA ALA A 169 -45.52 -6.93 -9.61
C ALA A 169 -46.42 -6.90 -8.37
N ALA A 170 -47.73 -6.69 -8.55
CA ALA A 170 -48.69 -6.78 -7.46
C ALA A 170 -48.74 -8.21 -6.86
N SER A 171 -48.69 -9.25 -7.70
CA SER A 171 -48.74 -10.64 -7.25
C SER A 171 -47.44 -11.12 -6.59
N VAL A 172 -46.28 -10.69 -7.11
CA VAL A 172 -44.96 -11.19 -6.71
C VAL A 172 -44.36 -10.36 -5.58
N TYR A 173 -44.61 -9.04 -5.57
CA TYR A 173 -44.03 -8.10 -4.61
C TYR A 173 -45.03 -7.42 -3.69
N GLY A 174 -46.33 -7.63 -3.89
CA GLY A 174 -47.38 -6.90 -3.16
C GLY A 174 -47.43 -5.40 -3.48
N ASP A 175 -46.68 -4.94 -4.49
CA ASP A 175 -46.56 -3.53 -4.84
C ASP A 175 -46.57 -3.35 -6.38
N PRO A 176 -47.67 -2.82 -6.96
CA PRO A 176 -47.78 -2.61 -8.39
C PRO A 176 -46.79 -1.56 -8.94
N GLU A 177 -46.27 -0.66 -8.10
CA GLU A 177 -45.31 0.36 -8.51
C GLU A 177 -43.92 -0.24 -8.79
N LYS A 178 -43.70 -1.50 -8.41
CA LYS A 178 -42.51 -2.28 -8.78
C LYS A 178 -42.60 -2.93 -10.17
N ALA A 179 -43.60 -2.57 -10.98
CA ALA A 179 -43.75 -3.02 -12.36
C ALA A 179 -42.47 -2.83 -13.20
N PHE A 180 -41.67 -1.80 -12.91
CA PHE A 180 -40.40 -1.56 -13.58
C PHE A 180 -39.40 -2.71 -13.41
N LEU A 181 -39.39 -3.40 -12.25
CA LEU A 181 -38.52 -4.56 -12.03
C LEU A 181 -38.97 -5.73 -12.91
N VAL A 182 -40.27 -5.98 -12.98
CA VAL A 182 -40.80 -7.04 -13.84
C VAL A 182 -40.50 -6.74 -15.31
N ALA A 183 -40.70 -5.50 -15.78
CA ALA A 183 -40.36 -5.10 -17.13
C ALA A 183 -38.85 -5.23 -17.42
N TYR A 184 -38.00 -4.80 -16.49
CA TYR A 184 -36.54 -4.87 -16.62
C TYR A 184 -36.03 -6.32 -16.74
N PHE A 185 -36.54 -7.25 -15.92
CA PHE A 185 -36.08 -8.64 -15.91
C PHE A 185 -36.80 -9.55 -16.94
N SER A 186 -37.86 -9.06 -17.60
CA SER A 186 -38.60 -9.83 -18.61
C SER A 186 -38.29 -9.45 -20.06
N ASP A 187 -37.42 -8.44 -20.28
CA ASP A 187 -37.13 -7.79 -21.57
C ASP A 187 -38.40 -7.35 -22.33
N ALA A 188 -39.51 -7.17 -21.62
CA ALA A 188 -40.79 -6.79 -22.21
C ALA A 188 -41.00 -5.28 -22.10
N ALA A 189 -41.52 -4.66 -23.16
CA ALA A 189 -41.96 -3.27 -23.12
C ALA A 189 -42.99 -3.09 -21.98
N VAL A 190 -42.85 -2.00 -21.21
CA VAL A 190 -43.61 -1.70 -19.98
C VAL A 190 -45.15 -1.70 -20.16
N GLY A 191 -45.64 -1.67 -21.40
CA GLY A 191 -47.07 -1.75 -21.75
C GLY A 191 -47.54 -3.07 -22.40
N GLY A 192 -46.67 -4.08 -22.54
CA GLY A 192 -46.98 -5.36 -23.19
C GLY A 192 -47.66 -6.36 -22.24
N ARG A 193 -48.55 -7.19 -22.79
CA ARG A 193 -49.12 -8.35 -22.08
C ARG A 193 -48.20 -9.55 -22.23
N TYR A 194 -48.04 -10.34 -21.17
CA TYR A 194 -47.27 -11.58 -21.22
C TYR A 194 -48.10 -12.71 -21.85
N ALA A 195 -47.45 -13.51 -22.70
CA ALA A 195 -48.03 -14.75 -23.19
C ALA A 195 -48.18 -15.76 -22.02
N PRO A 196 -49.27 -16.55 -21.95
CA PRO A 196 -49.45 -17.53 -20.90
C PRO A 196 -48.36 -18.63 -20.94
N GLY A 197 -47.94 -19.12 -19.77
CA GLY A 197 -46.99 -20.22 -19.62
C GLY A 197 -45.51 -19.83 -19.67
N ARG A 198 -45.17 -18.54 -19.75
CA ARG A 198 -43.77 -18.07 -19.71
C ARG A 198 -43.31 -18.01 -18.26
N LYS A 199 -42.16 -18.60 -17.97
CA LYS A 199 -41.50 -18.48 -16.67
C LYS A 199 -40.67 -17.20 -16.62
N LEU A 200 -40.95 -16.34 -15.65
CA LEU A 200 -40.20 -15.13 -15.35
C LEU A 200 -39.33 -15.37 -14.11
N GLU A 201 -38.07 -14.96 -14.18
CA GLU A 201 -37.15 -14.95 -13.03
C GLU A 201 -37.04 -13.53 -12.49
N LEU A 202 -37.64 -13.30 -11.32
CA LEU A 202 -37.85 -11.96 -10.76
C LEU A 202 -37.09 -11.80 -9.45
N PRO A 203 -36.30 -10.74 -9.23
CA PRO A 203 -35.45 -10.63 -8.04
C PRO A 203 -36.27 -10.66 -6.75
N ARG A 204 -35.83 -11.41 -5.74
CA ARG A 204 -36.43 -11.41 -4.41
C ARG A 204 -36.01 -10.15 -3.65
N LEU A 205 -36.98 -9.36 -3.22
CA LEU A 205 -36.76 -8.13 -2.46
C LEU A 205 -36.83 -8.44 -0.96
N ASP A 206 -35.81 -9.09 -0.43
CA ASP A 206 -35.66 -9.18 1.02
C ASP A 206 -35.37 -7.74 1.52
N SER A 207 -36.33 -7.13 2.23
CA SER A 207 -36.15 -5.79 2.83
C SER A 207 -35.51 -5.90 4.21
N PRO A 208 -34.22 -5.57 4.41
CA PRO A 208 -33.78 -5.02 5.67
C PRO A 208 -34.13 -3.53 5.71
N GLU A 209 -34.76 -3.14 6.80
CA GLU A 209 -35.27 -1.81 7.11
C GLU A 209 -34.28 -0.65 6.80
N GLY A 210 -34.83 0.41 6.19
CA GLY A 210 -34.58 1.80 6.57
C GLY A 210 -33.14 2.32 6.55
N ILE A 211 -32.64 2.75 5.39
CA ILE A 211 -31.62 3.80 5.32
C ILE A 211 -32.16 4.98 4.50
N PRO A 212 -32.39 6.15 5.11
CA PRO A 212 -32.80 7.35 4.37
C PRO A 212 -31.62 7.84 3.52
N ARG A 213 -31.77 7.75 2.20
CA ARG A 213 -30.83 8.33 1.23
C ARG A 213 -30.87 9.85 1.31
N LYS A 214 -29.84 10.44 1.93
CA LYS A 214 -29.53 11.88 1.78
C LYS A 214 -29.14 12.14 0.34
N THR A 215 -29.91 13.00 -0.32
CA THR A 215 -29.59 13.54 -1.64
C THR A 215 -28.36 14.45 -1.58
N PRO A 216 -27.40 14.32 -2.51
CA PRO A 216 -26.21 15.16 -2.56
C PRO A 216 -26.52 16.58 -3.04
N ARG A 217 -25.94 17.55 -2.33
CA ARG A 217 -26.01 18.99 -2.58
C ARG A 217 -25.08 19.34 -3.75
N ARG A 218 -25.63 19.98 -4.79
CA ARG A 218 -24.87 20.55 -5.91
C ARG A 218 -23.96 21.68 -5.40
N LEU A 219 -22.68 21.60 -5.75
CA LEU A 219 -21.70 22.70 -5.63
C LEU A 219 -21.45 23.21 -7.04
N ASP A 220 -22.05 24.36 -7.37
CA ASP A 220 -21.78 25.11 -8.59
C ASP A 220 -20.71 26.17 -8.33
N GLY A 221 -19.82 26.37 -9.31
CA GLY A 221 -19.27 27.69 -9.61
C GLY A 221 -17.81 27.93 -9.21
N MET A 222 -16.88 27.53 -10.08
CA MET A 222 -15.51 28.06 -10.12
C MET A 222 -15.33 28.81 -11.45
N GLY A 223 -14.81 30.04 -11.42
CA GLY A 223 -14.55 30.81 -12.64
C GLY A 223 -13.72 32.07 -12.47
N ARG A 224 -12.49 31.99 -13.03
CA ARG A 224 -11.66 33.05 -13.68
C ARG A 224 -11.13 34.18 -12.77
N GLY A 225 -9.97 34.79 -12.96
CA GLY A 225 -8.90 34.88 -13.97
C GLY A 225 -8.07 36.13 -13.58
N ASN A 226 -6.74 36.18 -13.69
CA ASN A 226 -5.94 36.84 -14.75
C ASN A 226 -4.48 36.98 -14.25
N ALA A 227 -3.43 36.65 -15.04
CA ALA A 227 -2.55 37.56 -15.83
C ALA A 227 -1.98 38.73 -14.99
N SER A 228 -0.67 38.90 -14.76
CA SER A 228 0.48 39.25 -15.62
C SER A 228 1.76 39.15 -14.74
N ASP A 229 3.03 39.12 -15.16
CA ASP A 229 3.73 40.03 -16.06
C ASP A 229 5.19 39.53 -16.30
N ARG A 230 5.80 40.04 -17.37
CA ARG A 230 7.16 39.80 -17.89
C ARG A 230 8.25 40.37 -16.97
N SER A 231 9.43 39.76 -16.97
CA SER A 231 10.67 40.51 -17.28
C SER A 231 11.84 39.60 -17.63
N ALA A 232 12.46 39.90 -18.76
CA ALA A 232 13.66 39.29 -19.29
C ALA A 232 14.92 39.84 -18.59
N ARG A 233 15.93 38.99 -18.40
CA ARG A 233 17.30 39.47 -18.12
C ARG A 233 18.29 38.86 -19.11
N LYS A 234 18.89 39.78 -19.88
CA LYS A 234 19.91 39.60 -20.92
C LYS A 234 21.19 39.01 -20.34
N SER A 235 21.72 37.98 -20.99
CA SER A 235 23.09 37.49 -20.85
C SER A 235 23.96 38.13 -21.95
N ALA A 236 25.04 38.79 -21.54
CA ALA A 236 26.09 39.30 -22.42
C ALA A 236 27.38 38.49 -22.20
N PRO A 237 28.16 38.18 -23.25
CA PRO A 237 29.35 37.35 -23.14
C PRO A 237 30.58 38.19 -22.75
N ARG A 238 31.55 37.58 -22.06
CA ARG A 238 32.88 38.15 -21.82
C ARG A 238 33.97 37.33 -22.53
N PRO A 239 35.10 37.97 -22.90
CA PRO A 239 36.06 37.46 -23.90
C PRO A 239 37.16 36.58 -23.29
N ARG A 240 37.70 35.68 -24.12
CA ARG A 240 38.90 34.88 -23.86
C ARG A 240 40.19 35.73 -24.01
N PRO A 241 41.22 35.53 -23.17
CA PRO A 241 42.58 35.97 -23.47
C PRO A 241 43.37 34.91 -24.28
N PRO A 242 44.52 35.29 -24.88
CA PRO A 242 45.14 34.57 -26.00
C PRO A 242 46.07 33.43 -25.58
N ALA A 243 46.43 32.66 -26.60
CA ALA A 243 47.23 31.44 -26.58
C ALA A 243 48.69 31.66 -26.16
N ASP A 244 49.23 30.70 -25.40
CA ASP A 244 50.64 30.30 -25.39
C ASP A 244 50.76 28.76 -25.24
N GLU A 245 51.48 28.17 -26.20
CA GLU A 245 52.14 26.86 -26.36
C GLU A 245 51.45 25.47 -26.10
N PRO A 246 51.53 24.48 -27.03
CA PRO A 246 50.68 23.28 -27.03
C PRO A 246 51.49 21.99 -26.76
N THR A 247 51.70 21.64 -25.50
CA THR A 247 52.19 20.28 -25.14
C THR A 247 51.36 19.65 -24.03
N ASP A 248 50.99 20.41 -23.00
CA ASP A 248 50.13 19.94 -21.92
C ASP A 248 48.63 19.97 -22.31
N ALA A 249 48.21 20.97 -23.09
CA ALA A 249 46.83 21.10 -23.58
C ALA A 249 46.38 19.94 -24.49
N VAL A 250 47.31 19.33 -25.25
CA VAL A 250 47.01 18.17 -26.10
C VAL A 250 46.78 16.91 -25.25
N THR A 251 47.45 16.81 -24.10
CA THR A 251 47.33 15.69 -23.17
C THR A 251 46.04 15.78 -22.36
N GLU A 252 45.66 16.98 -21.93
CA GLU A 252 44.37 17.26 -21.29
C GLU A 252 43.19 17.07 -22.25
N GLU A 253 43.27 17.56 -23.49
CA GLU A 253 42.21 17.37 -24.49
C GLU A 253 41.99 15.88 -24.77
N LYS A 254 43.05 15.09 -24.95
CA LYS A 254 42.95 13.63 -25.15
C LYS A 254 42.26 12.95 -23.97
N ARG A 255 42.62 13.31 -22.74
CA ARG A 255 41.99 12.79 -21.52
C ARG A 255 40.51 13.18 -21.45
N ASN A 256 40.18 14.45 -21.73
CA ASN A 256 38.81 14.95 -21.71
C ASN A 256 37.94 14.27 -22.76
N VAL A 257 38.46 13.99 -23.96
CA VAL A 257 37.76 13.22 -25.01
C VAL A 257 37.40 11.83 -24.51
N GLU A 258 38.34 11.13 -23.88
CA GLU A 258 38.14 9.76 -23.40
C GLU A 258 37.12 9.70 -22.27
N VAL A 259 37.27 10.56 -21.25
CA VAL A 259 36.34 10.63 -20.12
C VAL A 259 34.94 11.04 -20.59
N TYR A 260 34.83 12.00 -21.51
CA TYR A 260 33.54 12.43 -22.08
C TYR A 260 32.86 11.29 -22.84
N ARG A 261 33.61 10.54 -23.65
CA ARG A 261 33.08 9.38 -24.38
C ARG A 261 32.59 8.31 -23.42
N THR A 262 33.34 8.03 -22.35
CA THR A 262 32.97 7.06 -21.33
C THR A 262 31.72 7.49 -20.56
N GLY A 263 31.66 8.75 -20.09
CA GLY A 263 30.48 9.30 -19.41
C GLY A 263 29.23 9.26 -20.29
N LYS A 264 29.36 9.58 -21.58
CA LYS A 264 28.26 9.50 -22.55
C LYS A 264 27.82 8.06 -22.81
N ALA A 265 28.75 7.11 -22.84
CA ALA A 265 28.43 5.70 -22.98
C ALA A 265 27.66 5.17 -21.75
N HIS A 266 28.08 5.52 -20.54
CA HIS A 266 27.36 5.21 -19.30
C HIS A 266 25.94 5.81 -19.33
N PHE A 267 25.81 7.08 -19.73
CA PHE A 267 24.51 7.75 -19.87
C PHE A 267 23.58 7.00 -20.83
N GLN A 268 24.09 6.56 -21.99
CA GLN A 268 23.32 5.79 -22.97
C GLN A 268 22.88 4.42 -22.43
N ARG A 269 23.67 3.81 -21.56
CA ARG A 269 23.35 2.55 -20.89
C ARG A 269 22.47 2.73 -19.65
N LYS A 270 22.09 3.95 -19.30
CA LYS A 270 21.36 4.31 -18.06
C LYS A 270 22.14 4.06 -16.77
N GLU A 271 23.46 3.96 -16.87
CA GLU A 271 24.40 3.88 -15.76
C GLU A 271 24.67 5.31 -15.27
N TYR A 272 23.62 5.96 -14.78
CA TYR A 272 23.62 7.41 -14.55
C TYR A 272 24.57 7.86 -13.43
N ARG A 273 24.86 6.99 -12.47
CA ARG A 273 25.79 7.29 -11.37
C ARG A 273 27.23 7.30 -11.88
N GLU A 274 27.59 6.28 -12.65
CA GLU A 274 28.88 6.13 -13.32
C GLU A 274 29.09 7.24 -14.37
N ALA A 275 28.03 7.59 -15.10
CA ALA A 275 28.02 8.73 -16.02
C ALA A 275 28.33 10.04 -15.29
N LEU A 276 27.66 10.29 -14.17
CA LEU A 276 27.83 11.52 -13.39
C LEU A 276 29.24 11.61 -12.79
N GLU A 277 29.78 10.51 -12.28
CA GLU A 277 31.15 10.44 -11.74
C GLU A 277 32.19 10.76 -12.83
N ALA A 278 32.08 10.12 -14.00
CA ALA A 278 32.97 10.38 -15.13
C ALA A 278 32.86 11.84 -15.61
N LEU A 279 31.65 12.34 -15.85
CA LEU A 279 31.43 13.68 -16.42
C LEU A 279 31.86 14.81 -15.47
N ARG A 280 31.72 14.63 -14.15
CA ARG A 280 32.17 15.62 -13.14
C ARG A 280 33.68 15.75 -13.04
N SER A 281 34.44 14.80 -13.59
CA SER A 281 35.90 14.87 -13.62
C SER A 281 36.47 15.71 -14.78
N ILE A 282 35.58 16.23 -15.65
CA ILE A 282 35.92 17.10 -16.79
C ILE A 282 35.55 18.55 -16.46
N ASP A 283 36.24 19.52 -17.06
CA ASP A 283 35.85 20.93 -17.00
C ASP A 283 34.41 21.15 -17.49
N THR A 284 33.64 21.91 -16.70
CA THR A 284 32.26 22.36 -16.97
C THR A 284 32.06 23.03 -18.34
N GLY A 285 33.10 23.64 -18.92
CA GLY A 285 33.06 24.26 -20.25
C GLY A 285 33.26 23.30 -21.43
N TYR A 286 33.57 22.03 -21.17
CA TYR A 286 33.87 21.07 -22.23
C TYR A 286 32.60 20.58 -22.94
N ARG A 287 32.40 21.01 -24.19
CA ARG A 287 31.27 20.60 -25.05
C ARG A 287 29.91 20.80 -24.36
N ASP A 288 29.07 19.76 -24.35
CA ASP A 288 27.76 19.70 -23.71
C ASP A 288 27.80 18.99 -22.35
N THR A 289 28.98 18.85 -21.73
CA THR A 289 29.16 18.13 -20.44
C THR A 289 28.23 18.66 -19.36
N GLN A 290 28.06 19.98 -19.24
CA GLN A 290 27.16 20.56 -18.24
C GLN A 290 25.69 20.20 -18.48
N ASN A 291 25.27 20.10 -19.74
CA ASN A 291 23.90 19.69 -20.08
C ASN A 291 23.71 18.20 -19.71
N LEU A 292 24.67 17.34 -20.07
CA LEU A 292 24.63 15.92 -19.71
C LEU A 292 24.62 15.71 -18.20
N ILE A 293 25.41 16.46 -17.44
CA ILE A 293 25.40 16.44 -15.97
C ILE A 293 24.01 16.83 -15.45
N SER A 294 23.46 17.95 -15.93
CA SER A 294 22.13 18.43 -15.51
C SER A 294 21.01 17.42 -15.82
N ASP A 295 21.04 16.81 -17.01
CA ASP A 295 20.07 15.79 -17.43
C ASP A 295 20.17 14.54 -16.55
N THR A 296 21.41 14.08 -16.31
CA THR A 296 21.70 12.92 -15.44
C THR A 296 21.21 13.16 -14.02
N GLU A 297 21.50 14.33 -13.45
CA GLU A 297 21.01 14.73 -12.12
C GLU A 297 19.49 14.89 -12.09
N GLY A 298 18.87 15.33 -13.18
CA GLY A 298 17.41 15.38 -13.32
C GLY A 298 16.78 14.00 -13.22
N ILE A 299 17.33 13.02 -13.93
CA ILE A 299 16.85 11.63 -13.93
C ILE A 299 17.01 11.00 -12.55
N LEU A 300 18.18 11.14 -11.93
CA LEU A 300 18.43 10.60 -10.59
C LEU A 300 17.50 11.22 -9.54
N ARG A 301 17.30 12.55 -9.58
CA ARG A 301 16.34 13.23 -8.69
C ARG A 301 14.91 12.72 -8.88
N GLU A 302 14.49 12.45 -10.11
CA GLU A 302 13.15 11.92 -10.37
C GLU A 302 13.03 10.47 -9.87
N ALA A 303 14.06 9.64 -10.04
CA ALA A 303 14.12 8.30 -9.49
C ALA A 303 13.98 8.31 -7.95
N ASP A 304 14.67 9.22 -7.27
CA ASP A 304 14.61 9.41 -5.82
C ASP A 304 13.21 9.86 -5.35
N LYS A 305 12.52 10.72 -6.11
CA LYS A 305 11.13 11.11 -5.79
C LYS A 305 10.18 9.91 -5.84
N HIS A 306 10.28 9.10 -6.90
CA HIS A 306 9.50 7.86 -6.99
C HIS A 306 9.85 6.91 -5.84
N TYR A 307 11.14 6.80 -5.47
CA TYR A 307 11.54 5.96 -4.35
C TYR A 307 10.88 6.40 -3.04
N ALA A 308 10.92 7.70 -2.76
CA ALA A 308 10.31 8.30 -1.58
C ALA A 308 8.77 8.17 -1.56
N GLU A 309 8.08 8.26 -2.71
CA GLU A 309 6.64 7.95 -2.77
C GLU A 309 6.38 6.47 -2.51
N GLY A 310 7.18 5.56 -3.06
CA GLY A 310 7.05 4.13 -2.80
C GLY A 310 7.19 3.79 -1.31
N VAL A 311 8.16 4.39 -0.62
CA VAL A 311 8.30 4.28 0.85
C VAL A 311 7.05 4.80 1.56
N ARG A 312 6.53 5.98 1.19
CA ARG A 312 5.32 6.55 1.78
C ARG A 312 4.07 5.69 1.56
N ARG A 313 3.94 5.03 0.41
CA ARG A 313 2.85 4.09 0.12
C ARG A 313 3.00 2.80 0.94
N PHE A 314 4.21 2.25 1.02
CA PHE A 314 4.47 1.05 1.79
C PHE A 314 4.15 1.25 3.28
N LEU A 315 4.56 2.39 3.85
CA LEU A 315 4.23 2.77 5.24
C LEU A 315 2.72 2.95 5.47
N ARG A 316 1.97 3.33 4.43
CA ARG A 316 0.50 3.44 4.44
C ARG A 316 -0.20 2.11 4.13
N GLN A 317 0.52 0.99 4.17
CA GLN A 317 0.00 -0.36 3.90
C GLN A 317 -0.56 -0.53 2.48
N ASP A 318 -0.03 0.22 1.51
CA ASP A 318 -0.28 0.07 0.07
C ASP A 318 0.95 -0.57 -0.61
N PRO A 319 1.21 -1.88 -0.43
CA PRO A 319 2.36 -2.54 -1.03
C PRO A 319 2.27 -2.59 -2.56
N GLU A 320 1.06 -2.65 -3.12
CA GLU A 320 0.88 -2.63 -4.58
C GLU A 320 1.26 -1.28 -5.19
N GLY A 321 0.82 -0.18 -4.58
CA GLY A 321 1.25 1.15 -4.99
C GLY A 321 2.74 1.37 -4.77
N ALA A 322 3.30 0.90 -3.65
CA ALA A 322 4.74 0.96 -3.41
C ALA A 322 5.54 0.26 -4.51
N LEU A 323 5.11 -0.94 -4.93
CA LEU A 323 5.72 -1.68 -6.03
C LEU A 323 5.73 -0.89 -7.34
N ARG A 324 4.62 -0.23 -7.69
CA ARG A 324 4.53 0.59 -8.91
C ARG A 324 5.54 1.74 -8.90
N GLU A 325 5.67 2.43 -7.76
CA GLU A 325 6.62 3.53 -7.62
C GLU A 325 8.07 3.03 -7.69
N TRP A 326 8.42 1.98 -6.95
CA TRP A 326 9.79 1.45 -6.96
C TRP A 326 10.19 0.79 -8.28
N GLN A 327 9.24 0.18 -9.02
CA GLN A 327 9.50 -0.25 -10.39
C GLN A 327 9.77 0.94 -11.33
N THR A 328 9.16 2.09 -11.07
CA THR A 328 9.45 3.33 -11.81
C THR A 328 10.83 3.86 -11.44
N THR A 329 11.20 3.85 -10.16
CA THR A 329 12.58 4.13 -9.70
C THR A 329 13.59 3.27 -10.45
N LEU A 330 13.42 1.95 -10.50
CA LEU A 330 14.37 1.05 -11.18
C LEU A 330 14.40 1.19 -12.71
N ARG A 331 13.35 1.77 -13.31
CA ARG A 331 13.33 2.10 -14.74
C ARG A 331 14.16 3.35 -15.06
N LEU A 332 14.24 4.27 -14.09
CA LEU A 332 15.00 5.52 -14.16
C LEU A 332 16.43 5.34 -13.64
N ASP A 333 16.65 4.68 -12.51
CA ASP A 333 17.95 4.32 -11.95
C ASP A 333 17.99 2.80 -11.68
N PRO A 334 18.40 1.98 -12.67
CA PRO A 334 18.54 0.53 -12.48
C PRO A 334 19.51 0.15 -11.36
N GLY A 335 20.45 1.04 -11.03
CA GLY A 335 21.45 0.89 -9.98
C GLY A 335 21.00 1.46 -8.62
N HIS A 336 19.73 1.82 -8.45
CA HIS A 336 19.27 2.45 -7.21
C HIS A 336 19.54 1.56 -5.98
N PRO A 337 20.22 2.06 -4.92
CA PRO A 337 20.82 1.22 -3.88
C PRO A 337 19.80 0.39 -3.07
N GLN A 338 18.61 0.93 -2.80
CA GLN A 338 17.58 0.29 -1.97
C GLN A 338 16.40 -0.29 -2.75
N ALA A 339 15.96 0.37 -3.85
CA ALA A 339 14.73 0.04 -4.56
C ALA A 339 14.60 -1.44 -4.96
N ARG A 340 15.69 -2.10 -5.39
CA ARG A 340 15.66 -3.51 -5.76
C ARG A 340 15.29 -4.42 -4.58
N LYS A 341 15.89 -4.19 -3.41
CA LYS A 341 15.61 -4.97 -2.19
C LYS A 341 14.19 -4.70 -1.70
N ASP A 342 13.74 -3.46 -1.78
CA ASP A 342 12.41 -3.06 -1.33
C ASP A 342 11.30 -3.60 -2.25
N VAL A 343 11.53 -3.66 -3.57
CA VAL A 343 10.63 -4.37 -4.50
C VAL A 343 10.50 -5.85 -4.12
N GLU A 344 11.60 -6.55 -3.84
CA GLU A 344 11.53 -7.96 -3.44
C GLU A 344 10.73 -8.15 -2.13
N ARG A 345 10.97 -7.29 -1.14
CA ARG A 345 10.24 -7.28 0.13
C ARG A 345 8.74 -7.02 -0.07
N ALA A 346 8.37 -5.99 -0.84
CA ALA A 346 6.96 -5.68 -1.10
C ALA A 346 6.27 -6.73 -1.96
N SER A 347 6.94 -7.34 -2.93
CA SER A 347 6.39 -8.45 -3.72
C SER A 347 6.06 -9.63 -2.82
N ARG A 348 7.00 -10.07 -1.97
CA ARG A 348 6.75 -11.15 -1.00
C ARG A 348 5.59 -10.83 -0.05
N LEU A 349 5.52 -9.60 0.44
CA LEU A 349 4.41 -9.17 1.29
C LEU A 349 3.09 -9.21 0.53
N ASN A 350 3.05 -8.68 -0.70
CA ASN A 350 1.85 -8.64 -1.51
C ASN A 350 1.34 -10.04 -1.87
N GLU A 351 2.24 -10.96 -2.25
CA GLU A 351 1.90 -12.36 -2.46
C GLU A 351 1.33 -12.99 -1.18
N LYS A 352 1.99 -12.80 -0.03
CA LYS A 352 1.48 -13.32 1.25
C LYS A 352 0.13 -12.75 1.65
N ILE A 353 -0.17 -11.51 1.25
CA ILE A 353 -1.47 -10.87 1.48
C ILE A 353 -2.52 -11.46 0.54
N LYS A 354 -2.19 -11.69 -0.73
CA LYS A 354 -3.11 -12.32 -1.70
C LYS A 354 -3.39 -13.79 -1.38
N THR A 355 -2.42 -14.47 -0.79
CA THR A 355 -2.56 -15.84 -0.31
C THR A 355 -2.90 -15.89 1.18
N LEU A 356 -3.29 -14.78 1.80
CA LEU A 356 -4.08 -14.89 3.03
C LEU A 356 -5.38 -15.58 2.59
N PRO A 357 -5.73 -16.74 3.17
CA PRO A 357 -7.05 -17.29 2.98
C PRO A 357 -8.06 -16.20 3.37
#